data_AF-A0A2V9AIS7-F1
#
_entry.id   AF-A0A2V9AIS7-F1
#
_cell.length_a   1.000
_cell.length_b   1.000
_cell.length_c   1.000
_cell.angle_alpha   90.00
_cell.angle_beta   90.00
_cell.angle_gamma   90.00
#
_symmetry.space_group_name_H-M   'P 1'
#
loop_
_entity.id
_entity.type
_entity.pdbx_description
1 polymer ?
#
loop_
_entity_poly.entity_id
_entity_poly.type
_entity_poly.pdbx_seq_one_letter_code
_entity_poly.pdbx_strand_id
1 'polypeptide(L)'
;MAAGLFAFFIALFASLFLTVPVRALALRVGMVDLPGPRKVHLQPIPLLGGLAMYAGVVLGVLFLFNGPAREQIEGILAGATLIAAVGILDDRG
;
A
#
# COMPACT_ATOMS: atom_id res chain seq x y z
N MET A 1 -2.36 -14.93 19.16
CA MET A 1 -2.79 -15.59 17.90
C MET A 1 -4.03 -14.93 17.30
N ALA A 2 -5.15 -14.77 18.02
CA ALA A 2 -6.38 -14.18 17.45
C ALA A 2 -6.21 -12.76 16.87
N ALA A 3 -5.53 -11.86 17.58
CA ALA A 3 -5.29 -10.48 17.10
C ALA A 3 -4.52 -10.43 15.76
N GLY A 4 -3.55 -11.32 15.55
CA GLY A 4 -2.82 -11.39 14.27
C GLY A 4 -3.72 -11.81 13.11
N LEU A 5 -4.65 -12.75 13.35
CA LEU A 5 -5.60 -13.21 12.34
C LEU A 5 -6.62 -12.12 11.98
N PHE A 6 -7.13 -11.39 12.98
CA PHE A 6 -8.00 -10.25 12.73
C PHE A 6 -7.28 -9.12 12.00
N ALA A 7 -6.03 -8.81 12.36
CA ALA A 7 -5.22 -7.81 11.68
C ALA A 7 -4.96 -8.20 10.22
N PHE A 8 -4.72 -9.49 9.96
CA PHE A 8 -4.62 -10.05 8.61
C PHE A 8 -5.89 -9.81 7.80
N PHE A 9 -7.07 -10.16 8.34
CA PHE A 9 -8.33 -9.96 7.61
C PHE A 9 -8.65 -8.47 7.39
N ILE A 10 -8.36 -7.61 8.36
CA ILE A 10 -8.49 -6.16 8.19
C ILE A 10 -7.60 -5.68 7.05
N ALA A 11 -6.32 -6.06 7.04
CA ALA A 11 -5.40 -5.66 5.97
C ALA A 11 -5.82 -6.24 4.60
N LEU A 12 -6.28 -7.49 4.56
CA LEU A 12 -6.78 -8.15 3.35
C LEU A 12 -7.97 -7.40 2.76
N PHE A 13 -9.01 -7.17 3.56
CA PHE A 13 -10.21 -6.51 3.06
C PHE A 13 -9.97 -5.03 2.77
N ALA A 14 -9.24 -4.32 3.64
CA ALA A 14 -8.89 -2.93 3.40
C ALA A 14 -8.09 -2.77 2.10
N SER A 15 -7.05 -3.58 1.86
CA SER A 15 -6.29 -3.51 0.61
C SER A 15 -7.12 -3.86 -0.61
N LEU A 16 -7.99 -4.87 -0.53
CA LEU A 16 -8.89 -5.25 -1.61
C LEU A 16 -9.85 -4.11 -1.99
N PHE A 17 -10.48 -3.47 -1.00
CA PHE A 17 -11.39 -2.34 -1.25
C PHE A 17 -10.65 -1.07 -1.66
N LEU A 18 -9.46 -0.80 -1.12
CA LEU A 18 -8.65 0.36 -1.47
C LEU A 18 -7.98 0.26 -2.84
N THR A 19 -7.82 -0.95 -3.39
CA THR A 19 -7.20 -1.13 -4.72
C THR A 19 -7.96 -0.38 -5.81
N VAL A 20 -9.30 -0.37 -5.77
CA VAL A 20 -10.13 0.33 -6.77
C VAL A 20 -9.95 1.86 -6.75
N PRO A 21 -10.11 2.57 -5.61
CA PRO A 21 -9.88 4.00 -5.56
C PRO A 21 -8.41 4.37 -5.80
N VAL A 22 -7.45 3.57 -5.32
CA VAL A 22 -6.02 3.81 -5.58
C VAL A 22 -5.69 3.66 -7.07
N ARG A 23 -6.28 2.68 -7.76
CA ARG A 23 -6.21 2.57 -9.23
C ARG A 23 -6.77 3.81 -9.91
N ALA A 24 -7.95 4.29 -9.47
CA ALA A 24 -8.55 5.49 -10.04
C ALA A 24 -7.67 6.74 -9.82
N LEU A 25 -7.04 6.84 -8.64
CA LEU A 25 -6.09 7.90 -8.33
C LEU A 25 -4.87 7.84 -9.27
N ALA A 26 -4.23 6.69 -9.41
CA ALA A 26 -3.07 6.49 -10.28
C ALA A 26 -3.36 6.91 -11.73
N LEU A 27 -4.52 6.51 -12.27
CA LEU A 27 -4.96 6.92 -13.60
C LEU A 27 -5.20 8.44 -13.71
N ARG A 28 -5.76 9.07 -12.67
CA ARG A 28 -6.01 10.52 -12.65
C ARG A 28 -4.72 11.34 -12.57
N VAL A 29 -3.72 10.87 -11.83
CA VAL A 29 -2.43 11.59 -11.67
C VAL A 29 -1.41 11.20 -12.74
N GLY A 30 -1.75 10.29 -13.66
CA GLY A 30 -0.87 9.84 -14.73
C GLY A 30 0.25 8.89 -14.28
N MET A 31 0.20 8.35 -13.06
CA MET A 31 1.17 7.36 -12.57
C MET A 31 0.84 6.00 -13.16
N VAL A 32 1.29 5.75 -14.39
CA VAL A 32 1.03 4.54 -15.16
C VAL A 32 2.32 4.06 -15.83
N ASP A 33 2.51 2.74 -15.87
CA ASP A 33 3.56 2.08 -16.63
C ASP A 33 3.10 1.91 -18.08
N LEU A 34 3.81 2.54 -19.01
CA LEU A 34 3.49 2.47 -20.44
C LEU A 34 4.04 1.18 -21.06
N PRO A 35 3.36 0.61 -22.08
CA PRO A 35 3.88 -0.51 -22.84
C PRO A 35 5.24 -0.20 -23.45
N GLY A 36 6.12 -1.19 -23.51
CA GLY A 36 7.45 -1.03 -24.07
C GLY A 36 8.12 -2.35 -24.43
N PRO A 37 9.31 -2.33 -25.07
CA PRO A 37 9.96 -3.53 -25.60
C PRO A 37 10.28 -4.61 -24.56
N ARG A 38 10.33 -4.25 -23.28
CA ARG A 38 10.61 -5.15 -22.14
C ARG A 38 9.37 -5.47 -21.30
N LYS A 39 8.17 -5.01 -21.71
CA LYS A 39 6.92 -5.13 -20.95
C LYS A 39 5.97 -6.09 -21.68
N VAL A 40 5.29 -6.96 -20.93
CA VAL A 40 4.33 -7.93 -21.49
C VAL A 40 2.92 -7.37 -21.66
N HIS A 41 2.65 -6.21 -21.05
CA HIS A 41 1.36 -5.57 -21.12
C HIS A 41 1.24 -4.68 -22.35
N LEU A 42 0.04 -4.66 -22.94
CA LEU A 42 -0.29 -3.88 -24.13
C LEU A 42 -1.07 -2.61 -23.80
N GLN A 43 -1.45 -2.44 -22.52
CA GLN A 43 -2.24 -1.32 -22.04
C GLN A 43 -1.54 -0.71 -20.82
N PRO A 44 -1.63 0.62 -20.60
CA PRO A 44 -1.04 1.27 -19.44
C PRO A 44 -1.49 0.63 -18.12
N ILE A 45 -0.55 0.26 -17.26
CA ILE A 45 -0.83 -0.34 -15.95
C ILE A 45 -0.68 0.72 -14.84
N PRO A 46 -1.70 0.93 -13.98
CA PRO A 46 -1.60 1.87 -12.86
C PRO A 46 -0.50 1.52 -11.85
N LEU A 47 0.34 2.51 -11.50
CA LEU A 47 1.50 2.39 -10.62
C LEU A 47 1.21 2.98 -9.23
N LEU A 48 0.35 2.36 -8.42
CA LEU A 48 0.19 2.72 -7.00
C LEU A 48 -0.34 1.56 -6.12
N GLY A 49 -0.30 0.30 -6.58
CA GLY A 49 -0.89 -0.83 -5.84
C GLY A 49 -0.31 -1.00 -4.41
N GLY A 50 0.97 -0.68 -4.23
CA GLY A 50 1.63 -0.68 -2.93
C GLY A 50 0.98 0.25 -1.90
N LEU A 51 0.41 1.38 -2.32
CA LEU A 51 -0.28 2.32 -1.44
C LEU A 51 -1.54 1.71 -0.81
N ALA A 52 -2.31 0.93 -1.59
CA ALA A 52 -3.49 0.23 -1.09
C ALA A 52 -3.11 -0.84 -0.05
N MET A 53 -2.03 -1.58 -0.29
CA MET A 53 -1.52 -2.58 0.66
C MET A 53 -0.99 -1.91 1.94
N TYR A 54 -0.20 -0.85 1.80
CA TYR A 54 0.36 -0.11 2.92
C TYR A 54 -0.74 0.46 3.83
N ALA A 55 -1.76 1.09 3.24
CA ALA A 55 -2.91 1.59 3.99
C ALA A 55 -3.64 0.46 4.74
N GLY A 56 -3.79 -0.73 4.13
CA GLY A 56 -4.37 -1.90 4.81
C GLY A 56 -3.58 -2.33 6.05
N VAL A 57 -2.24 -2.35 5.96
CA VAL A 57 -1.36 -2.67 7.10
C VAL A 57 -1.48 -1.62 8.21
N VAL A 58 -1.45 -0.33 7.86
CA VAL A 58 -1.62 0.78 8.82
C VAL A 58 -2.95 0.64 9.58
N LEU A 59 -4.05 0.36 8.86
CA LEU A 59 -5.36 0.15 9.49
C LEU A 59 -5.34 -1.06 10.44
N GLY A 60 -4.77 -2.19 10.02
CA GLY A 60 -4.64 -3.38 10.86
C GLY A 60 -3.86 -3.12 12.16
N VAL A 61 -2.79 -2.31 12.09
CA VAL A 61 -2.02 -1.91 13.26
C VAL A 61 -2.82 -0.99 14.18
N LEU A 62 -3.40 0.08 13.62
CA LEU A 62 -4.13 1.10 14.39
C LEU A 62 -5.34 0.53 15.15
N PHE A 63 -6.04 -0.44 14.57
CA PHE A 63 -7.24 -0.99 15.19
C PHE A 63 -6.97 -2.08 16.23
N LEU A 64 -5.87 -2.82 16.13
CA LEU A 64 -5.69 -4.06 16.91
C LEU A 64 -4.50 -4.11 17.85
N PHE A 65 -3.50 -3.26 17.66
CA PHE A 65 -2.30 -3.29 18.49
C PHE A 65 -2.30 -2.11 19.46
N ASN A 66 -2.13 -2.42 20.75
CA ASN A 66 -2.06 -1.45 21.84
C ASN A 66 -0.91 -1.83 22.80
N GLY A 67 -0.41 -0.86 23.57
CA GLY A 67 0.67 -1.07 24.54
C GLY A 67 2.08 -1.05 23.94
N PRO A 68 3.12 -1.59 24.61
CA PRO A 68 4.52 -1.44 24.23
C PRO A 68 4.87 -1.98 22.83
N ALA A 69 4.15 -3.01 22.37
CA ALA A 69 4.30 -3.54 21.02
C ALA A 69 3.91 -2.51 19.94
N ARG A 70 3.00 -1.59 20.26
CA ARG A 70 2.55 -0.54 19.34
C ARG A 70 3.66 0.46 19.04
N GLU A 71 4.43 0.90 20.03
CA GLU A 71 5.52 1.87 19.85
C GLU A 71 6.60 1.34 18.88
N GLN A 72 6.95 0.06 19.01
CA GLN A 72 7.89 -0.59 18.09
C GLN A 72 7.34 -0.64 16.66
N ILE A 73 6.06 -1.01 16.51
CA ILE A 73 5.40 -1.07 15.20
C ILE A 73 5.25 0.33 14.60
N GLU A 74 5.00 1.36 15.39
CA GLU A 74 4.94 2.75 14.93
C GLU A 74 6.29 3.21 14.37
N GLY A 75 7.42 2.84 15.01
CA GLY A 75 8.75 3.08 14.47
C GLY A 75 8.97 2.37 13.12
N ILE A 76 8.52 1.12 13.00
CA ILE A 76 8.55 0.38 11.72
C ILE A 76 7.68 1.07 10.66
N LEU A 77 6.47 1.52 11.03
CA LEU A 77 5.56 2.21 10.11
C LEU A 77 6.11 3.57 9.68
N ALA A 78 6.82 4.29 10.55
CA ALA A 78 7.51 5.53 10.18
C ALA A 78 8.57 5.25 9.09
N GLY A 79 9.40 4.23 9.27
CA GLY A 79 10.37 3.80 8.26
C GLY A 79 9.70 3.32 6.97
N ALA A 80 8.63 2.54 7.07
CA ALA A 80 7.84 2.08 5.93
C ALA A 80 7.18 3.24 5.17
N THR A 81 6.70 4.27 5.87
CA THR A 81 6.17 5.51 5.27
C THR A 81 7.24 6.20 4.44
N LEU A 82 8.46 6.31 4.96
CA LEU A 82 9.58 6.92 4.23
C LEU A 82 9.92 6.14 2.96
N ILE A 83 10.03 4.81 3.06
CA ILE A 83 10.29 3.94 1.90
C ILE A 83 9.15 4.05 0.88
N ALA A 84 7.90 4.05 1.32
CA ALA A 84 6.74 4.20 0.44
C ALA A 84 6.73 5.56 -0.25
N ALA A 85 7.08 6.64 0.46
CA ALA A 85 7.20 7.97 -0.13
C ALA A 85 8.31 8.02 -1.19
N VAL A 86 9.48 7.45 -0.91
CA VAL A 86 10.57 7.35 -1.89
C VAL A 86 10.15 6.53 -3.09
N GLY A 87 9.50 5.38 -2.90
CA GLY A 87 9.01 4.55 -4.01
C GLY A 87 7.98 5.28 -4.88
N ILE A 88 7.05 6.04 -4.27
CA ILE A 88 6.10 6.87 -5.02
C ILE A 88 6.81 7.99 -5.81
N LEU A 89 7.90 8.54 -5.27
CA LEU A 89 8.69 9.54 -5.98
C LEU A 89 9.49 8.94 -7.15
N ASP A 90 10.01 7.73 -6.98
CA ASP A 90 10.71 6.96 -8.03
C ASP A 90 9.74 6.58 -9.17
N ASP A 91 8.52 6.15 -8.84
CA ASP A 91 7.47 5.79 -9.80
C ASP A 91 6.92 6.98 -10.62
N ARG A 92 7.26 8.23 -10.25
CA ARG A 92 6.86 9.44 -10.98
C ARG A 92 7.84 9.84 -12.10
N GLY A 93 9.05 9.30 -12.10
CA GLY A 93 10.11 9.59 -13.08
C GLY A 93 10.19 8.57 -14.21
#